data_AF-A0A6V7ILR5-F1
#
_entry.id   AF-A0A6V7ILR5-F1
#
_cell.length_a   1.000
_cell.length_b   1.000
_cell.length_c   1.000
_cell.angle_alpha   90.00
_cell.angle_beta   90.00
_cell.angle_gamma   90.00
#
_symmetry.space_group_name_H-M   'P 1'
#
loop_
_entity.id
_entity.type
_entity.pdbx_description
1 polymer ?
#
loop_
_entity_poly.entity_id
_entity_poly.type
_entity_poly.pdbx_seq_one_letter_code
_entity_poly.pdbx_strand_id
1 'polypeptide(L)'
;YDPSLTYGRTKAPAFRQVIPNYALFAQKCLNFKAFFRQSVYNSPDEHFRIRHVNIIYFLEDDTMCVIEPPVDNAGFAQGRIVRRGKIPKDNNGRFYHWKDLNVGIDI
;
A
#
# COMPACT_ATOMS: atom_id res chain seq x y z
N TYR A 1 50.64 29.89 -19.63
CA TYR A 1 49.86 29.12 -20.62
C TYR A 1 48.72 28.45 -19.86
N ASP A 2 47.47 28.85 -20.09
CA ASP A 2 46.30 28.29 -19.41
C ASP A 2 45.62 27.26 -20.34
N PRO A 3 45.72 25.96 -20.06
CA PRO A 3 45.16 24.90 -20.91
C PRO A 3 43.63 24.97 -21.04
N SER A 4 42.94 25.67 -20.14
CA SER A 4 41.48 25.78 -20.16
C SER A 4 40.95 26.68 -21.28
N LEU A 5 41.80 27.52 -21.88
CA LEU A 5 41.49 28.33 -23.07
C LEU A 5 41.50 27.51 -24.37
N THR A 6 42.27 26.41 -24.41
CA THR A 6 42.41 25.57 -25.61
C THR A 6 41.43 24.40 -25.62
N TYR A 7 41.18 23.80 -24.45
CA TYR A 7 40.37 22.59 -24.34
C TYR A 7 39.03 22.79 -23.60
N GLY A 8 38.78 23.99 -23.06
CA GLY A 8 37.61 24.28 -22.23
C GLY A 8 37.69 23.64 -20.83
N ARG A 9 36.89 24.15 -19.89
CA ARG A 9 36.73 23.51 -18.57
C ARG A 9 35.85 22.27 -18.71
N THR A 10 36.34 21.11 -18.27
CA THR A 10 35.55 19.89 -18.17
C THR A 10 34.34 20.13 -17.27
N LYS A 11 33.12 19.83 -17.73
CA LYS A 11 31.93 19.88 -16.89
C LYS A 11 32.13 18.90 -15.74
N ALA A 12 32.04 19.39 -14.49
CA ALA A 12 32.04 18.51 -13.33
C ALA A 12 30.85 17.53 -13.46
N PRO A 13 31.03 16.24 -13.14
CA PRO A 13 29.92 15.30 -13.16
C PRO A 13 28.84 15.79 -12.20
N ALA A 14 27.59 15.81 -12.66
CA ALA A 14 26.48 16.14 -11.79
C ALA A 14 26.39 15.11 -10.66
N PHE A 15 26.43 15.56 -9.40
CA PHE A 15 26.20 14.67 -8.27
C PHE A 15 24.78 14.11 -8.34
N ARG A 16 24.65 12.78 -8.25
CA ARG A 16 23.35 12.13 -8.16
C ARG A 16 22.69 12.55 -6.86
N GLN A 17 21.64 13.38 -6.95
CA GLN A 17 20.84 13.74 -5.79
C GLN A 17 20.14 12.48 -5.26
N VAL A 18 20.41 12.12 -4.00
CA VAL A 18 19.70 11.04 -3.32
C VAL A 18 18.37 11.60 -2.84
N ILE A 19 17.30 11.24 -3.52
CA ILE A 19 15.92 11.60 -3.14
C ILE A 19 15.42 10.52 -2.17
N PRO A 20 15.00 10.87 -0.94
CA PRO A 20 14.50 9.88 0.01
C PRO A 20 13.17 9.28 -0.45
N ASN A 21 12.86 8.06 0.00
CA ASN A 21 11.67 7.31 -0.43
C ASN A 21 10.36 8.08 -0.20
N TYR A 22 10.22 8.75 0.96
CA TYR A 22 9.02 9.53 1.26
C TYR A 22 8.78 10.66 0.26
N ALA A 23 9.83 11.22 -0.34
CA ALA A 23 9.72 12.26 -1.38
C ALA A 23 9.54 11.64 -2.78
N LEU A 24 10.21 10.52 -3.06
CA LEU A 24 10.14 9.84 -4.36
C LEU A 24 8.75 9.20 -4.63
N PHE A 25 8.14 8.68 -3.56
CA PHE A 25 6.87 7.96 -3.59
C PHE A 25 5.73 8.71 -2.92
N ALA A 26 5.91 10.01 -2.65
CA ALA A 26 4.86 10.86 -2.10
C ALA A 26 3.55 10.67 -2.88
N GLN A 27 2.46 10.42 -2.16
CA GLN A 27 1.11 10.22 -2.71
C GLN A 27 0.94 9.02 -3.67
N LYS A 28 1.95 8.16 -3.82
CA LYS A 28 1.82 6.93 -4.60
C LYS A 28 1.34 5.80 -3.69
N CYS A 29 0.18 5.25 -4.03
CA CYS A 29 -0.38 4.09 -3.35
C CYS A 29 -0.77 3.01 -4.35
N LEU A 30 -0.75 1.76 -3.88
CA LEU A 30 -1.30 0.61 -4.58
C LEU A 30 -2.66 0.30 -3.98
N ASN A 31 -3.64 -0.01 -4.82
CA ASN A 31 -4.99 -0.35 -4.39
C ASN A 31 -5.35 -1.74 -4.93
N PHE A 32 -5.62 -2.68 -4.03
CA PHE A 32 -5.99 -4.04 -4.34
C PHE A 32 -7.44 -4.27 -3.92
N LYS A 33 -8.28 -4.71 -4.87
CA LYS A 33 -9.64 -5.17 -4.56
C LYS A 33 -9.54 -6.58 -4.00
N ALA A 34 -10.12 -6.78 -2.83
CA ALA A 34 -10.13 -8.06 -2.12
C ALA A 34 -11.51 -8.31 -1.52
N PHE A 35 -11.69 -9.49 -0.93
CA PHE A 35 -12.88 -9.82 -0.15
C PHE A 35 -12.52 -10.79 0.96
N PHE A 36 -13.35 -10.86 1.99
CA PHE A 36 -13.24 -11.88 3.02
C PHE A 36 -14.61 -12.44 3.38
N ARG A 37 -14.62 -13.68 3.88
CA ARG A 37 -15.83 -14.35 4.35
C ARG A 37 -16.05 -14.06 5.83
N GLN A 38 -17.19 -13.49 6.18
CA GLN A 38 -17.62 -13.28 7.55
C GLN A 38 -18.70 -14.29 7.92
N SER A 39 -18.48 -15.06 8.99
CA SER A 39 -19.50 -15.94 9.55
C SER A 39 -20.65 -15.11 10.15
N VAL A 40 -21.89 -15.54 9.90
CA VAL A 40 -23.09 -14.92 10.45
C VAL A 40 -23.75 -15.93 11.37
N TYR A 41 -24.00 -15.53 12.61
CA TYR A 41 -24.71 -16.33 13.59
C TYR A 41 -26.13 -15.80 13.73
N ASN A 42 -27.10 -16.68 13.91
CA ASN A 42 -28.52 -16.36 14.15
C ASN A 42 -29.27 -15.71 12.97
N SER A 43 -28.88 -15.99 11.73
CA SER A 43 -29.72 -15.73 10.56
C SER A 43 -30.30 -17.06 10.04
N PRO A 44 -31.61 -17.15 9.77
CA PRO A 44 -32.18 -18.33 9.12
C PRO A 44 -31.75 -18.44 7.64
N ASP A 45 -31.42 -17.31 7.01
CA ASP A 45 -31.18 -17.23 5.57
C ASP A 45 -29.69 -17.39 5.19
N GLU A 46 -28.76 -17.00 6.07
CA GLU A 46 -27.34 -16.94 5.73
C GLU A 46 -26.42 -17.46 6.85
N HIS A 47 -25.50 -18.34 6.50
CA HIS A 47 -24.45 -18.85 7.41
C HIS A 47 -23.14 -18.06 7.28
N PHE A 48 -22.89 -17.47 6.11
CA PHE A 48 -21.73 -16.63 5.86
C PHE A 48 -22.06 -15.56 4.82
N ARG A 49 -21.38 -14.41 4.91
CA ARG A 49 -21.45 -13.33 3.92
C ARG A 49 -20.07 -12.96 3.40
N ILE A 50 -20.01 -12.51 2.16
CA ILE A 50 -18.79 -12.03 1.52
C ILE A 50 -18.74 -10.50 1.66
N ARG A 51 -17.64 -9.97 2.19
CA ARG A 51 -17.42 -8.52 2.31
C ARG A 51 -16.28 -8.11 1.40
N HIS A 52 -16.60 -7.24 0.44
CA HIS A 52 -15.61 -6.67 -0.46
C HIS A 52 -14.86 -5.54 0.24
N VAL A 53 -13.55 -5.50 0.08
CA VAL A 53 -12.67 -4.52 0.70
C VAL A 53 -11.61 -4.06 -0.28
N ASN A 54 -11.10 -2.85 -0.07
CA ASN A 54 -9.94 -2.33 -0.75
C ASN A 54 -8.77 -2.30 0.23
N ILE A 55 -7.69 -2.97 -0.13
CA ILE A 55 -6.41 -2.91 0.58
C ILE A 55 -5.57 -1.85 -0.10
N ILE A 56 -5.22 -0.80 0.65
CA ILE A 56 -4.44 0.33 0.14
C ILE A 56 -3.06 0.28 0.79
N TYR A 57 -2.01 0.22 -0.02
CA TYR A 57 -0.61 0.22 0.39
C TYR A 57 0.05 1.55 0.03
N PHE A 58 0.67 2.22 0.99
CA PHE A 58 1.36 3.50 0.80
C PHE A 58 2.85 3.27 0.61
N LEU A 59 3.36 3.63 -0.58
CA LEU A 59 4.76 3.36 -0.95
C LEU A 59 5.77 4.31 -0.29
N GLU A 60 5.28 5.40 0.31
CA GLU A 60 6.13 6.40 0.99
C GLU A 60 6.70 5.89 2.33
N ASP A 61 5.95 5.04 3.04
CA ASP A 61 6.27 4.62 4.42
C ASP A 61 6.02 3.15 4.73
N ASP A 62 5.72 2.33 3.71
CA ASP A 62 5.44 0.88 3.82
C ASP A 62 4.27 0.58 4.77
N THR A 63 3.26 1.45 4.80
CA THR A 63 2.05 1.25 5.61
C THR A 63 0.88 0.79 4.74
N MET A 64 -0.11 0.15 5.37
CA MET A 64 -1.34 -0.26 4.69
C MET A 64 -2.58 0.04 5.51
N CYS A 65 -3.71 0.18 4.83
CA CYS A 65 -5.04 0.24 5.44
C CYS A 65 -6.03 -0.60 4.65
N VAL A 66 -7.14 -0.98 5.30
CA VAL A 66 -8.21 -1.76 4.68
C VAL A 66 -9.51 -1.03 4.87
N ILE A 67 -10.18 -0.75 3.76
CA ILE A 67 -11.42 0.03 3.72
C ILE A 67 -12.46 -0.75 2.93
N GLU A 68 -13.59 -0.97 3.56
CA GLU A 68 -14.79 -1.44 2.88
C GLU A 68 -15.51 -0.26 2.25
N PRO A 69 -15.76 -0.31 0.92
CA PRO A 69 -16.54 0.72 0.26
C PRO A 69 -17.99 0.71 0.79
N PRO A 70 -18.64 1.88 0.88
CA PRO A 70 -20.05 1.95 1.23
C PRO A 70 -20.89 1.27 0.13
N VAL A 71 -21.86 0.47 0.54
CA VAL A 71 -22.83 -0.21 -0.33
C VAL A 71 -24.22 0.07 0.21
N ASP A 72 -25.08 0.61 -0.65
CA ASP A 72 -26.45 0.94 -0.27
C ASP A 72 -27.21 -0.33 0.14
N ASN A 73 -28.07 -0.19 1.16
CA ASN A 73 -28.88 -1.28 1.70
C ASN A 73 -28.09 -2.48 2.24
N ALA A 74 -26.81 -2.32 2.56
CA ALA A 74 -25.99 -3.39 3.14
C ALA A 74 -26.50 -3.86 4.52
N GLY A 75 -27.17 -3.00 5.28
CA GLY A 75 -27.74 -3.36 6.58
C GLY A 75 -26.70 -3.63 7.69
N PHE A 76 -25.44 -3.21 7.49
CA PHE A 76 -24.38 -3.33 8.48
C PHE A 76 -23.40 -2.15 8.40
N ALA A 77 -22.61 -1.95 9.47
CA ALA A 77 -21.58 -0.91 9.50
C ALA A 77 -20.49 -1.20 8.46
N GLN A 78 -20.11 -0.17 7.70
CA GLN A 78 -19.10 -0.20 6.64
C GLN A 78 -18.05 0.89 6.86
N GLY A 79 -16.97 0.85 6.08
CA GLY A 79 -15.90 1.83 6.12
C GLY A 79 -14.55 1.24 6.49
N ARG A 80 -13.75 1.98 7.24
CA ARG A 80 -12.36 1.59 7.54
C ARG A 80 -12.31 0.47 8.59
N ILE A 81 -11.93 -0.72 8.15
CA ILE A 81 -11.75 -1.90 9.00
C ILE A 81 -10.37 -1.85 9.69
N VAL A 82 -9.32 -1.53 8.93
CA VAL A 82 -7.95 -1.46 9.44
C VAL A 82 -7.41 -0.04 9.27
N ARG A 83 -6.93 0.55 10.37
CA ARG A 83 -6.29 1.87 10.35
C ARG A 83 -4.93 1.80 9.63
N ARG A 84 -4.51 2.90 9.02
CA ARG A 84 -3.21 3.00 8.36
C ARG A 84 -2.10 2.72 9.37
N GLY A 85 -1.24 1.75 9.06
CA GLY A 85 -0.09 1.40 9.89
C GLY A 85 0.76 0.32 9.23
N LYS A 86 1.90 0.01 9.86
CA LYS A 86 2.72 -1.15 9.47
C LYS A 86 2.09 -2.41 10.04
N ILE A 87 1.66 -3.30 9.16
CA ILE A 87 0.98 -4.52 9.56
C ILE A 87 1.98 -5.67 9.60
N PRO A 88 2.13 -6.37 10.74
CA PRO A 88 3.02 -7.52 10.83
C PRO A 88 2.48 -8.67 9.97
N LYS A 89 3.38 -9.29 9.21
CA LYS A 89 3.14 -10.49 8.42
C LYS A 89 3.25 -11.74 9.30
N ASP A 90 4.16 -11.73 10.27
CA ASP A 90 4.38 -12.82 11.20
C ASP A 90 4.66 -12.31 12.62
N ASN A 91 4.68 -13.24 13.58
CA ASN A 91 5.03 -12.94 14.97
C ASN A 91 6.52 -12.63 15.17
N ASN A 92 7.33 -12.71 14.10
CA ASN A 92 8.78 -12.46 14.14
C ASN A 92 9.11 -10.99 13.84
N GLY A 93 8.09 -10.13 13.74
CA GLY A 93 8.27 -8.70 13.50
C GLY A 93 8.55 -8.35 12.03
N ARG A 94 8.32 -9.27 11.09
CA ARG A 94 8.37 -8.93 9.66
C ARG A 94 7.08 -8.20 9.28
N PHE A 95 7.19 -7.15 8.49
CA PHE A 95 6.05 -6.39 7.99
C PHE A 95 5.75 -6.74 6.54
N TYR A 96 4.49 -6.54 6.12
CA TYR A 96 4.11 -6.68 4.72
C TYR A 96 4.85 -5.68 3.83
N HIS A 97 5.44 -6.17 2.75
CA HIS A 97 6.01 -5.35 1.69
C HIS A 97 5.08 -5.40 0.46
N TRP A 98 5.10 -4.37 -0.40
CA TRP A 98 4.24 -4.34 -1.59
C TRP A 98 4.44 -5.54 -2.53
N LYS A 99 5.62 -6.18 -2.49
CA LYS A 99 5.95 -7.39 -3.26
C LYS A 99 5.24 -8.64 -2.74
N ASP A 100 4.80 -8.63 -1.49
CA ASP A 100 4.02 -9.72 -0.90
C ASP A 100 2.54 -9.65 -1.29
N LEU A 101 2.11 -8.58 -1.94
CA LEU A 101 0.72 -8.34 -2.32
C LEU A 101 0.55 -8.55 -3.84
N ASN A 102 -0.29 -9.50 -4.22
CA ASN A 102 -0.62 -9.79 -5.62
C ASN A 102 -2.10 -10.17 -5.76
N VAL A 103 -2.62 -10.21 -6.99
CA VAL A 103 -3.99 -10.66 -7.25
C VAL A 103 -4.08 -12.18 -7.12
N GLY A 104 -5.12 -12.66 -6.44
CA GLY A 104 -5.40 -14.10 -6.32
C GLY A 104 -4.60 -14.82 -5.23
N ILE A 105 -3.93 -14.08 -4.35
CA ILE A 105 -3.31 -14.65 -3.14
C ILE A 105 -4.16 -14.33 -1.92
N ASP A 106 -4.16 -15.25 -0.96
CA ASP A 106 -4.74 -15.05 0.36
C ASP A 106 -3.65 -14.52 1.32
N ILE A 107 -4.03 -13.57 2.19
CA ILE A 107 -3.16 -12.89 3.16
C ILE A 107 -3.69 -12.98 4.59
#